data_AF-A0A498CI10-F1
#
_entry.id   AF-A0A498CI10-F1
#
_cell.length_a   1.000
_cell.length_b   1.000
_cell.length_c   1.000
_cell.angle_alpha   90.00
_cell.angle_beta   90.00
_cell.angle_gamma   90.00
#
_symmetry.space_group_name_H-M   'P 1'
#
loop_
_entity.id
_entity.type
_entity.pdbx_description
1 polymer ?
#
loop_
_entity_poly.entity_id
_entity_poly.type
_entity_poly.pdbx_seq_one_letter_code
_entity_poly.pdbx_strand_id
1 'polypeptide(L)'
;MTKAILLACGVCAGLSACMPSVLQYDRGNPVVISSLQQGATRESVLSAAGRPLDAMVVPGINGVCYNYLLRNRGNTSPYYVVFNAQGRVVNAGYIACEKALAAGYLDSSEPIKPRY
;
A
#
# COMPACT_ATOMS: atom_id res chain seq x y z
N MET A 1 -5.15 35.14 55.36
CA MET A 1 -6.40 34.93 54.61
C MET A 1 -6.07 34.83 53.13
N THR A 2 -6.75 33.93 52.39
CA THR A 2 -6.88 33.82 50.91
C THR A 2 -5.58 33.55 50.11
N LYS A 3 -5.48 32.63 49.13
CA LYS A 3 -6.42 31.71 48.46
C LYS A 3 -5.56 30.71 47.66
N ALA A 4 -5.84 29.41 47.79
CA ALA A 4 -5.42 28.42 46.79
C ALA A 4 -6.33 28.55 45.56
N ILE A 5 -5.75 28.63 44.36
CA ILE A 5 -6.48 28.37 43.11
C ILE A 5 -5.63 27.41 42.28
N LEU A 6 -6.12 26.18 42.22
CA LEU A 6 -5.76 25.15 41.25
C LEU A 6 -6.06 25.68 39.84
N LEU A 7 -5.04 25.83 38.99
CA LEU A 7 -5.23 25.92 37.55
C LEU A 7 -4.82 24.58 36.93
N ALA A 8 -5.81 23.71 36.80
CA ALA A 8 -5.74 22.50 36.01
C ALA A 8 -6.08 22.78 34.55
N CYS A 9 -5.58 21.90 33.68
CA CYS A 9 -5.96 21.69 32.28
C CYS A 9 -5.56 22.76 31.27
N GLY A 10 -4.66 22.36 30.37
CA GLY A 10 -4.39 23.13 29.16
C GLY A 10 -3.22 22.66 28.31
N VAL A 11 -2.69 21.45 28.50
CA VAL A 11 -1.79 20.86 27.48
C VAL A 11 -2.70 20.30 26.39
N CYS A 12 -3.18 21.16 25.50
CA CYS A 12 -3.63 20.73 24.20
C CYS A 12 -2.41 20.18 23.46
N ALA A 13 -2.13 18.90 23.68
CA ALA A 13 -1.27 18.11 22.82
C ALA A 13 -1.95 18.05 21.45
N GLY A 14 -1.70 19.07 20.63
CA GLY A 14 -1.86 18.99 19.19
C GLY A 14 -0.86 17.96 18.70
N LEU A 15 -1.21 16.68 18.80
CA LEU A 15 -0.65 15.63 17.98
C LEU A 15 -1.06 15.98 16.56
N SER A 16 -0.30 16.90 15.94
CA SER A 16 -0.17 16.95 14.50
C SER A 16 0.38 15.58 14.12
N ALA A 17 -0.54 14.66 13.86
CA ALA A 17 -0.22 13.36 13.33
C ALA A 17 0.42 13.65 11.97
N CYS A 18 1.75 13.68 11.92
CA CYS A 18 2.51 13.40 10.72
C CYS A 18 2.15 11.97 10.33
N MET A 19 0.95 11.78 9.75
CA MET A 19 0.66 10.55 9.04
C MET A 19 1.70 10.49 7.91
N PRO A 20 2.51 9.42 7.84
CA PRO A 20 3.36 9.18 6.70
C PRO A 20 2.53 9.38 5.44
N SER A 21 3.06 10.13 4.48
CA SER A 21 2.37 10.55 3.24
C SER A 21 1.74 9.39 2.46
N VAL A 22 2.14 8.16 2.76
CA VAL A 22 1.69 6.92 2.13
C VAL A 22 0.36 6.40 2.69
N LEU A 23 0.08 6.59 3.99
CA LEU A 23 -1.22 6.23 4.61
C LEU A 23 -2.40 6.99 3.99
N GLN A 24 -2.11 8.08 3.28
CA GLN A 24 -3.09 8.81 2.50
C GLN A 24 -3.72 7.93 1.40
N TYR A 25 -2.97 6.99 0.82
CA TYR A 25 -3.49 6.16 -0.28
C TYR A 25 -4.22 4.91 0.20
N ASP A 26 -4.03 4.50 1.46
CA ASP A 26 -4.60 3.27 2.01
C ASP A 26 -6.12 3.32 2.11
N ARG A 27 -6.67 4.51 2.39
CA ARG A 27 -8.10 4.68 2.58
C ARG A 27 -8.81 4.93 1.25
N GLY A 28 -9.59 3.93 0.83
CA GLY A 28 -10.53 4.04 -0.28
C GLY A 28 -9.93 3.77 -1.66
N ASN A 29 -8.65 3.38 -1.76
CA ASN A 29 -8.08 2.98 -3.04
C ASN A 29 -8.41 1.51 -3.35
N PRO A 30 -9.15 1.21 -4.43
CA PRO A 30 -9.61 -0.15 -4.72
C PRO A 30 -8.47 -1.16 -4.92
N VAL A 31 -7.34 -0.75 -5.50
CA VAL A 31 -6.21 -1.68 -5.73
C VAL A 31 -5.52 -2.04 -4.43
N VAL A 32 -5.36 -1.07 -3.52
CA VAL A 32 -4.73 -1.30 -2.20
C VAL A 32 -5.61 -2.19 -1.34
N ILE A 33 -6.92 -1.93 -1.33
CA ILE A 33 -7.86 -2.73 -0.54
C ILE A 33 -7.93 -4.15 -1.08
N SER A 34 -8.03 -4.33 -2.40
CA SER A 34 -8.19 -5.66 -3.00
C SER A 34 -6.91 -6.51 -2.98
N SER A 35 -5.71 -5.91 -3.09
CA SER A 35 -4.45 -6.66 -3.06
C SER A 35 -4.05 -7.14 -1.66
N LEU A 36 -4.47 -6.42 -0.61
CA LEU A 36 -4.15 -6.74 0.79
C LEU A 36 -5.16 -7.68 1.45
N GLN A 37 -6.24 -8.05 0.75
CA GLN A 37 -7.20 -9.04 1.23
C GLN A 37 -6.58 -10.43 1.30
N GLN A 38 -6.97 -11.21 2.32
CA GLN A 38 -6.57 -12.61 2.41
C GLN A 38 -7.08 -13.38 1.19
N GLY A 39 -6.17 -14.10 0.52
CA GLY A 39 -6.51 -14.89 -0.66
C GLY A 39 -6.79 -14.07 -1.92
N ALA A 40 -6.41 -12.79 -1.97
CA ALA A 40 -6.57 -11.95 -3.14
C ALA A 40 -6.00 -12.61 -4.40
N THR A 41 -6.71 -12.46 -5.52
CA THR A 41 -6.33 -13.01 -6.83
C THR A 41 -6.19 -11.90 -7.86
N ARG A 42 -5.62 -12.25 -9.01
CA ARG A 42 -5.56 -11.37 -10.18
C ARG A 42 -6.94 -10.88 -10.57
N GLU A 43 -7.92 -11.77 -10.59
CA GLU A 43 -9.31 -11.45 -10.95
C GLU A 43 -9.93 -10.48 -9.96
N SER A 44 -9.73 -10.67 -8.64
CA SER A 44 -10.28 -9.75 -7.63
C SER A 44 -9.66 -8.36 -7.73
N VAL A 45 -8.35 -8.27 -7.97
CA VAL A 45 -7.65 -6.99 -8.15
C VAL A 45 -8.11 -6.28 -9.43
N LEU A 46 -8.18 -7.00 -10.55
CA LEU A 46 -8.64 -6.43 -11.82
C LEU A 46 -10.11 -5.98 -11.74
N SER A 47 -10.96 -6.74 -11.04
CA SER A 47 -12.36 -6.37 -10.85
C SER A 47 -12.53 -5.11 -9.99
N ALA A 48 -11.64 -4.88 -9.03
CA ALA A 48 -11.69 -3.72 -8.15
C ALA A 48 -11.04 -2.46 -8.77
N ALA A 49 -9.90 -2.63 -9.44
CA ALA A 49 -9.04 -1.53 -9.87
C ALA A 49 -9.00 -1.30 -11.38
N GLY A 50 -9.55 -2.22 -12.18
CA GLY A 50 -9.43 -2.20 -13.63
C GLY A 50 -8.07 -2.68 -14.13
N ARG A 51 -7.75 -2.38 -15.40
CA ARG A 51 -6.48 -2.79 -16.02
C ARG A 51 -5.30 -2.02 -15.42
N PRO A 52 -4.14 -2.67 -15.22
CA PRO A 52 -2.93 -1.97 -14.79
C PRO A 52 -2.41 -1.04 -15.90
N LEU A 53 -1.52 -0.13 -15.51
CA LEU A 53 -0.82 0.74 -16.45
C LEU A 53 0.12 -0.07 -17.36
N ASP A 54 0.84 -1.00 -16.76
CA ASP A 54 1.71 -1.95 -17.44
C ASP A 54 1.88 -3.20 -16.58
N ALA A 55 2.55 -4.20 -17.15
CA ALA A 55 2.84 -5.45 -16.49
C ALA A 55 4.19 -6.00 -16.94
N MET A 56 4.89 -6.67 -16.03
CA MET A 56 6.12 -7.41 -16.33
C MET A 56 6.08 -8.82 -15.78
N VAL A 57 6.68 -9.77 -16.49
CA VAL A 57 6.85 -11.15 -16.01
C VAL A 57 7.88 -11.17 -14.88
N VAL A 58 7.65 -12.01 -13.87
CA VAL A 58 8.58 -12.23 -12.75
C VAL A 58 9.04 -13.69 -12.80
N PRO A 59 10.17 -13.99 -13.48
CA PRO A 59 10.60 -15.38 -13.71
C PRO A 59 10.83 -16.17 -12.43
N GLY A 60 11.36 -15.54 -11.38
CA GLY A 60 11.68 -16.20 -10.11
C GLY A 60 10.49 -16.86 -9.41
N ILE A 61 9.26 -16.40 -9.68
CA ILE A 61 8.02 -16.96 -9.11
C ILE A 61 7.05 -17.47 -10.18
N ASN A 62 7.50 -17.57 -11.44
CA ASN A 62 6.64 -17.82 -12.61
C ASN A 62 5.37 -16.95 -12.61
N GLY A 63 5.55 -15.68 -12.24
CA GLY A 63 4.47 -14.76 -11.92
C GLY A 63 4.43 -13.53 -12.82
N VAL A 64 3.59 -12.57 -12.44
CA VAL A 64 3.48 -11.27 -13.11
C VAL A 64 3.38 -10.17 -12.07
N CYS A 65 4.00 -9.03 -12.34
CA CYS A 65 3.87 -7.81 -11.57
C CYS A 65 3.04 -6.80 -12.36
N TYR A 66 2.05 -6.19 -11.73
CA TYR A 66 1.21 -5.13 -12.29
C TYR A 66 1.53 -3.79 -11.67
N ASN A 67 1.73 -2.76 -12.49
CA ASN A 67 1.87 -1.38 -12.03
C ASN A 67 0.53 -0.66 -12.07
N TYR A 68 0.22 0.04 -10.98
CA TYR A 68 -0.90 0.97 -10.84
C TYR A 68 -0.39 2.35 -10.42
N LEU A 69 -1.23 3.37 -10.64
CA LEU A 69 -0.99 4.72 -10.13
C LEU A 69 -2.12 5.10 -9.18
N LEU A 70 -1.79 5.16 -7.89
CA LEU A 70 -2.72 5.62 -6.87
C LEU A 70 -2.90 7.12 -7.02
N ARG A 71 -4.13 7.60 -6.83
CA ARG A 71 -4.47 9.02 -6.86
C ARG A 71 -5.18 9.37 -5.56
N ASN A 72 -4.70 10.41 -4.87
CA ASN A 72 -5.41 10.98 -3.73
C ASN A 72 -5.17 12.49 -3.65
N ARG A 73 -6.26 13.28 -3.71
CA ARG A 73 -6.25 14.74 -3.51
C ARG A 73 -5.12 15.48 -4.25
N GLY A 74 -4.91 15.15 -5.53
CA GLY A 74 -3.89 15.76 -6.39
C GLY A 74 -2.50 15.11 -6.30
N ASN A 75 -2.26 14.22 -5.34
CA ASN A 75 -1.03 13.45 -5.25
C ASN A 75 -1.16 12.10 -5.99
N THR A 76 -0.03 11.63 -6.52
CA THR A 76 0.07 10.32 -7.15
C THR A 76 1.19 9.49 -6.56
N SER A 77 1.00 8.18 -6.47
CA SER A 77 2.03 7.24 -6.02
C SER A 77 1.98 5.97 -6.86
N PRO A 78 3.13 5.47 -7.36
CA PRO A 78 3.17 4.16 -8.03
C PRO A 78 2.82 3.07 -7.02
N TYR A 79 2.18 2.00 -7.50
CA TYR A 79 1.84 0.86 -6.67
C TYR A 79 1.92 -0.43 -7.45
N TYR A 80 2.72 -1.37 -6.96
CA TYR A 80 2.87 -2.68 -7.59
C TYR A 80 1.98 -3.72 -6.89
N VAL A 81 1.50 -4.70 -7.66
CA VAL A 81 0.90 -5.94 -7.15
C VAL A 81 1.53 -7.11 -7.88
N VAL A 82 2.11 -8.05 -7.14
CA VAL A 82 2.74 -9.24 -7.71
C VAL A 82 1.88 -10.46 -7.49
N PHE A 83 1.69 -11.23 -8.56
CA PHE A 83 0.93 -12.47 -8.58
C PHE A 83 1.85 -13.63 -8.91
N ASN A 84 1.66 -14.76 -8.23
CA ASN A 84 2.38 -16.00 -8.56
C ASN A 84 1.74 -16.74 -9.75
N ALA A 85 2.27 -17.92 -10.06
CA ALA A 85 1.79 -18.78 -11.14
C ALA A 85 0.31 -19.19 -11.03
N GLN A 86 -0.24 -19.26 -9.81
CA GLN A 86 -1.65 -19.56 -9.56
C GLN A 86 -2.55 -18.31 -9.62
N GLY A 87 -1.99 -17.14 -9.95
CA GLY A 87 -2.73 -15.89 -10.00
C GLY A 87 -3.06 -15.31 -8.62
N ARG A 88 -2.45 -15.81 -7.53
CA ARG A 88 -2.65 -15.27 -6.17
C ARG A 88 -1.70 -14.11 -5.91
N VAL A 89 -2.17 -13.07 -5.23
CA VAL A 89 -1.31 -11.98 -4.77
C VAL A 89 -0.33 -12.54 -3.74
N VAL A 90 0.96 -12.26 -3.94
CA VAL A 90 2.01 -12.63 -2.98
C VAL A 90 2.73 -11.42 -2.41
N ASN A 91 2.71 -10.27 -3.08
CA ASN A 91 3.23 -9.02 -2.52
C ASN A 91 2.63 -7.78 -3.21
N ALA A 92 2.66 -6.63 -2.52
CA ALA A 92 2.23 -5.34 -3.04
C ALA A 92 2.90 -4.17 -2.29
N GLY A 93 3.02 -2.99 -2.91
CA GLY A 93 3.64 -1.84 -2.24
C GLY A 93 3.71 -0.57 -3.10
N TYR A 94 4.12 0.54 -2.49
CA TYR A 94 3.99 1.92 -3.01
C TYR A 94 5.17 2.36 -3.88
N ILE A 95 5.67 1.43 -4.69
CA ILE A 95 6.73 1.63 -5.67
C ILE A 95 6.34 0.93 -6.97
N ALA A 96 7.06 1.20 -8.06
CA ALA A 96 6.87 0.50 -9.32
C ALA A 96 7.49 -0.92 -9.28
N CYS A 97 6.97 -1.81 -10.11
CA CYS A 97 7.41 -3.19 -10.30
C CYS A 97 8.94 -3.30 -10.50
N GLU A 98 9.53 -2.43 -11.30
CA GLU A 98 10.95 -2.40 -11.62
C GLU A 98 11.79 -2.13 -10.37
N LYS A 99 11.36 -1.17 -9.55
CA LYS A 99 12.03 -0.83 -8.29
C LYS A 99 11.86 -1.95 -7.27
N ALA A 100 10.69 -2.58 -7.22
CA ALA A 100 10.44 -3.73 -6.36
C ALA A 100 11.30 -4.94 -6.74
N LEU A 101 11.49 -5.20 -8.04
CA LEU A 101 12.37 -6.24 -8.55
C LEU A 101 13.83 -5.97 -8.18
N ALA A 102 14.32 -4.75 -8.43
CA ALA A 102 15.69 -4.35 -8.09
C ALA A 102 15.97 -4.45 -6.58
N ALA A 103 14.95 -4.24 -5.75
CA ALA A 103 15.04 -4.37 -4.29
C ALA A 103 14.80 -5.80 -3.76
N GLY A 104 14.48 -6.77 -4.63
CA GLY A 104 14.22 -8.16 -4.24
C GLY A 104 12.87 -8.38 -3.53
N TYR A 105 11.90 -7.49 -3.69
CA TYR A 105 10.59 -7.58 -3.00
C TYR A 105 9.57 -8.48 -3.70
N LEU A 106 9.86 -8.97 -4.91
CA LEU A 106 8.91 -9.77 -5.70
C LEU A 106 8.96 -11.27 -5.38
N ASP A 107 9.53 -11.65 -4.23
CA ASP A 107 9.55 -13.04 -3.75
C ASP A 107 8.19 -13.42 -3.14
N SER A 108 7.76 -14.65 -3.41
CA SER A 108 6.57 -15.31 -2.84
C SER A 108 6.76 -15.84 -1.41
N SER A 109 8.01 -15.90 -0.92
CA SER A 109 8.34 -16.43 0.40
C SER A 109 8.09 -15.43 1.54
N GLU A 110 7.93 -14.15 1.22
CA GLU A 110 7.75 -13.09 2.21
C GLU A 110 6.26 -12.75 2.41
N PRO A 111 5.77 -12.62 3.66
CA PRO A 111 4.42 -12.14 3.92
C PRO A 111 4.18 -10.77 3.29
N ILE A 112 2.98 -10.56 2.74
CA ILE A 112 2.55 -9.25 2.21
C ILE A 112 2.71 -8.20 3.32
N LYS A 113 3.57 -7.21 3.09
CA LYS A 113 3.75 -6.09 4.01
C LYS A 113 3.86 -4.77 3.24
N PRO A 114 3.29 -3.68 3.75
CA PRO A 114 3.40 -2.38 3.11
C PRO A 114 4.88 -2.00 2.91
N ARG A 115 5.27 -1.75 1.66
CA ARG A 115 6.62 -1.28 1.28
C ARG A 115 6.54 0.18 0.82
N TYR A 116 7.38 1.04 1.40
CA TYR A 116 7.42 2.48 1.17
C TYR A 116 8.69 2.88 0.43
#